data_AF-A0A087KXK4-F1
#
_entry.id   AF-A0A087KXK4-F1
#
_cell.length_a   1.000
_cell.length_b   1.000
_cell.length_c   1.000
_cell.angle_alpha   90.00
_cell.angle_beta   90.00
_cell.angle_gamma   90.00
#
_symmetry.space_group_name_H-M   'P 1'
#
loop_
_entity.id
_entity.type
_entity.pdbx_description
1 polymer ?
#
loop_
_entity_poly.entity_id
_entity_poly.type
_entity_poly.pdbx_seq_one_letter_code
_entity_poly.pdbx_strand_id
1 'polypeptide(L)'
;MPPSNNQTLPAEAQFRTDFPQFSDVTRYPSAQIALHLALADRLLDEARYDLLYPYVVELFVAHYLTLFATDMRASTLGGNSGDNSGVMAAKSVDKISIRYDNCATLNPQASWWNHTRYGAEFYDLLLLFGAGGRQL
;
A
#
# COMPACT_ATOMS: atom_id res chain seq x y z
N MET A 1 16.04 -14.20 -6.34
CA MET A 1 14.59 -13.95 -6.22
C MET A 1 13.88 -15.09 -6.94
N PRO A 2 12.85 -15.73 -6.38
CA PRO A 2 12.07 -16.72 -7.11
C PRO A 2 11.50 -16.11 -8.41
N PRO A 3 11.22 -16.90 -9.45
CA PRO A 3 10.57 -16.41 -10.65
C PRO A 3 9.22 -15.77 -10.29
N SER A 4 8.86 -14.68 -10.98
CA SER A 4 7.58 -14.01 -10.75
C SER A 4 6.44 -14.89 -11.27
N ASN A 5 5.33 -14.91 -10.54
CA ASN A 5 4.10 -15.58 -10.98
C ASN A 5 3.37 -14.75 -12.04
N ASN A 6 3.56 -13.44 -12.01
CA ASN A 6 2.94 -12.48 -12.91
C ASN A 6 3.99 -11.86 -13.86
N GLN A 7 3.59 -11.56 -15.09
CA GLN A 7 4.47 -11.05 -16.15
C GLN A 7 4.71 -9.55 -16.03
N THR A 8 3.70 -8.80 -15.58
CA THR A 8 3.76 -7.33 -15.49
C THR A 8 4.01 -6.82 -14.07
N LEU A 9 4.65 -7.63 -13.21
CA LEU A 9 5.04 -7.19 -11.88
C LEU A 9 5.94 -5.94 -11.96
N PRO A 10 5.55 -4.82 -11.33
CA PRO A 10 6.31 -3.58 -11.42
C PRO A 10 7.67 -3.71 -10.72
N ALA A 11 8.69 -3.10 -11.32
CA ALA A 11 10.01 -2.98 -10.70
C ALA A 11 10.01 -1.87 -9.65
N GLU A 12 10.93 -1.93 -8.69
CA GLU A 12 11.09 -0.87 -7.67
C GLU A 12 11.26 0.53 -8.31
N ALA A 13 12.02 0.63 -9.40
CA ALA A 13 12.23 1.89 -10.10
C ALA A 13 10.92 2.46 -10.69
N GLN A 14 10.04 1.59 -11.19
CA GLN A 14 8.72 1.99 -11.69
C GLN A 14 7.87 2.51 -10.54
N PHE A 15 7.78 1.75 -9.45
CA PHE A 15 7.04 2.15 -8.24
C PHE A 15 7.47 3.53 -7.72
N ARG A 16 8.78 3.79 -7.64
CA ARG A 16 9.30 5.10 -7.17
C ARG A 16 9.06 6.23 -8.18
N THR A 17 8.92 5.91 -9.46
CA THR A 17 8.57 6.88 -10.51
C THR A 17 7.10 7.27 -10.41
N ASP A 18 6.23 6.28 -10.23
CA ASP A 18 4.78 6.49 -10.18
C ASP A 18 4.31 7.04 -8.83
N PHE A 19 5.03 6.73 -7.75
CA PHE A 19 4.78 7.23 -6.41
C PHE A 19 6.03 7.96 -5.84
N PRO A 20 6.35 9.17 -6.34
CA PRO A 20 7.58 9.90 -6.00
C PRO A 20 7.71 10.26 -4.51
N GLN A 21 6.61 10.27 -3.77
CA GLN A 21 6.59 10.42 -2.31
C GLN A 21 7.33 9.30 -1.56
N PHE A 22 7.55 8.14 -2.20
CA PHE A 22 8.36 7.04 -1.66
C PHE A 22 9.80 7.04 -2.20
N SER A 23 10.31 8.14 -2.73
CA SER A 23 11.68 8.21 -3.31
C SER A 23 12.81 8.17 -2.27
N ASP A 24 12.56 8.58 -1.02
CA ASP A 24 13.56 8.55 0.04
C ASP A 24 13.91 7.10 0.42
N VAL A 25 15.09 6.64 0.01
CA VAL A 25 15.58 5.27 0.25
C VAL A 25 15.92 4.97 1.71
N THR A 26 16.11 6.01 2.55
CA THR A 26 16.38 5.83 3.98
C THR A 26 15.07 5.61 4.74
N ARG A 27 14.04 6.38 4.38
CA ARG A 27 12.70 6.26 4.95
C ARG A 27 11.91 5.09 4.38
N TYR A 28 12.15 4.75 3.12
CA TYR A 28 11.50 3.66 2.38
C TYR A 28 12.58 2.74 1.78
N PRO A 29 13.13 1.81 2.58
CA PRO A 29 14.21 0.93 2.14
C PRO A 29 13.79 0.03 1.00
N SER A 30 14.69 -0.19 0.03
CA SER A 30 14.47 -1.11 -1.11
C SER A 30 14.08 -2.52 -0.66
N ALA A 31 14.60 -2.99 0.47
CA ALA A 31 14.22 -4.28 1.05
C ALA A 31 12.72 -4.36 1.39
N GLN A 32 12.12 -3.27 1.86
CA GLN A 32 10.69 -3.24 2.15
C GLN A 32 9.86 -3.22 0.87
N ILE A 33 10.29 -2.50 -0.16
CA ILE A 33 9.61 -2.53 -1.47
C ILE A 33 9.68 -3.93 -2.08
N ALA A 34 10.87 -4.52 -2.12
CA ALA A 34 11.08 -5.86 -2.67
C ALA A 34 10.26 -6.93 -1.93
N LEU A 35 10.17 -6.83 -0.60
CA LEU A 35 9.33 -7.72 0.22
C LEU A 35 7.86 -7.64 -0.19
N HIS A 36 7.30 -6.43 -0.28
CA HIS A 36 5.88 -6.26 -0.58
C HIS A 36 5.54 -6.51 -2.04
N LEU A 37 6.46 -6.25 -2.98
CA LEU A 37 6.32 -6.68 -4.38
C LEU A 37 6.27 -8.21 -4.48
N ALA A 38 7.18 -8.91 -3.77
CA ALA A 38 7.16 -10.37 -3.75
C ALA A 38 5.88 -10.92 -3.10
N LEU A 39 5.36 -10.26 -2.07
CA LEU A 39 4.09 -10.64 -1.46
C LEU A 39 2.90 -10.40 -2.41
N ALA A 40 2.86 -9.25 -3.08
CA ALA A 40 1.84 -8.92 -4.07
C ALA A 40 1.82 -9.93 -5.23
N ASP A 41 2.99 -10.33 -5.73
CA ASP A 41 3.13 -11.37 -6.77
C ASP A 41 2.55 -12.73 -6.36
N ARG A 42 2.48 -13.03 -5.06
CA ARG A 42 1.87 -14.27 -4.55
C ARG A 42 0.37 -14.16 -4.27
N LEU A 43 -0.10 -12.96 -3.95
CA LEU A 43 -1.49 -12.74 -3.50
C LEU A 43 -2.41 -12.26 -4.62
N LEU A 44 -1.85 -11.60 -5.64
CA LEU A 44 -2.58 -10.98 -6.73
C LEU A 44 -2.32 -11.73 -8.03
N ASP A 45 -3.39 -11.89 -8.81
CA ASP A 45 -3.38 -12.56 -10.11
C ASP A 45 -3.57 -11.52 -11.21
N GLU A 46 -2.59 -11.39 -12.08
CA GLU A 46 -2.64 -10.50 -13.25
C GLU A 46 -3.85 -10.76 -14.13
N ALA A 47 -4.29 -12.01 -14.30
CA ALA A 47 -5.46 -12.34 -15.12
C ALA A 47 -6.79 -11.78 -14.56
N ARG A 48 -6.79 -11.35 -13.30
CA ARG A 48 -7.95 -10.71 -12.66
C ARG A 48 -7.99 -9.20 -12.90
N TYR A 49 -6.83 -8.54 -12.89
CA TYR A 49 -6.72 -7.07 -12.94
C TYR A 49 -6.31 -6.56 -14.33
N ASP A 50 -5.83 -7.44 -15.21
CA ASP A 50 -5.41 -7.12 -16.57
C ASP A 50 -4.46 -5.91 -16.57
N LEU A 51 -4.73 -4.90 -17.40
CA LEU A 51 -3.93 -3.66 -17.49
C LEU A 51 -3.80 -2.89 -16.18
N LEU A 52 -4.69 -3.10 -15.20
CA LEU A 52 -4.62 -2.45 -13.89
C LEU A 52 -3.74 -3.19 -12.90
N TYR A 53 -3.25 -4.39 -13.23
CA TYR A 53 -2.42 -5.18 -12.32
C TYR A 53 -1.22 -4.42 -11.75
N PRO A 54 -0.39 -3.70 -12.55
CA PRO A 54 0.75 -2.97 -12.00
C PRO A 54 0.32 -1.92 -10.98
N TYR A 55 -0.73 -1.15 -11.30
CA TYR A 55 -1.25 -0.12 -10.41
C TYR A 55 -1.80 -0.69 -9.09
N VAL A 56 -2.52 -1.81 -9.14
CA VAL A 56 -3.05 -2.50 -7.96
C VAL A 56 -1.92 -3.01 -7.06
N VAL A 57 -0.86 -3.57 -7.66
CA VAL A 57 0.35 -3.97 -6.92
C VAL A 57 1.01 -2.78 -6.25
N GLU A 58 1.16 -1.66 -6.95
CA GLU A 58 1.80 -0.46 -6.40
C GLU A 58 1.00 0.16 -5.25
N LEU A 59 -0.34 0.17 -5.33
CA LEU A 59 -1.20 0.59 -4.21
C LEU A 59 -1.03 -0.31 -2.98
N PHE A 60 -0.91 -1.63 -3.19
CA PHE A 60 -0.62 -2.58 -2.12
C PHE A 60 0.73 -2.28 -1.45
N VAL A 61 1.79 -2.08 -2.25
CA VAL A 61 3.13 -1.74 -1.74
C VAL A 61 3.12 -0.40 -1.00
N ALA A 62 2.44 0.61 -1.56
CA ALA A 62 2.32 1.94 -0.98
C ALA A 62 1.62 1.91 0.40
N HIS A 63 0.56 1.11 0.55
CA HIS A 63 -0.13 0.91 1.82
C HIS A 63 0.84 0.44 2.91
N TYR A 64 1.57 -0.65 2.65
CA TYR A 64 2.50 -1.19 3.63
C TYR A 64 3.68 -0.26 3.92
N LEU A 65 4.23 0.43 2.91
CA LEU A 65 5.29 1.40 3.15
C LEU A 65 4.85 2.59 3.99
N THR A 66 3.60 3.05 3.84
CA THR A 66 3.09 4.10 4.72
C THR A 66 2.97 3.65 6.17
N LEU A 67 2.51 2.42 6.41
CA LEU A 67 2.43 1.85 7.75
C LEU A 67 3.81 1.58 8.36
N PHE A 68 4.73 1.05 7.57
CA PHE A 68 6.12 0.87 7.98
C PHE A 68 6.76 2.19 8.43
N ALA A 69 6.56 3.27 7.67
CA ALA A 69 7.08 4.58 8.04
C ALA A 69 6.42 5.16 9.31
N THR A 70 5.14 4.88 9.56
CA THR A 70 4.48 5.27 10.82
C THR A 70 5.02 4.46 12.00
N ASP A 71 5.25 3.16 11.83
CA ASP A 71 5.77 2.28 12.88
C ASP A 71 7.22 2.59 13.22
N MET A 72 8.05 2.89 12.21
CA MET A 72 9.43 3.37 12.44
C MET A 72 9.44 4.67 13.24
N ARG A 73 8.55 5.63 12.92
CA ARG A 73 8.43 6.87 13.68
C ARG A 73 7.98 6.61 15.12
N ALA A 74 6.99 5.75 15.32
CA ALA A 74 6.54 5.36 16.66
C ALA A 74 7.69 4.72 17.46
N SER A 75 8.45 3.81 16.85
CA SER A 75 9.62 3.17 17.47
C SER A 75 10.69 4.18 17.90
N THR A 76 11.01 5.17 17.04
CA THR A 76 11.97 6.23 17.40
C THR A 76 11.51 7.12 18.56
N LEU A 77 10.20 7.17 18.83
CA LEU A 77 9.59 7.93 19.93
C LEU A 77 9.34 7.05 21.17
N GLY A 78 9.81 5.80 21.18
CA GLY A 78 9.61 4.86 22.29
C GLY A 78 8.26 4.14 22.30
N GLY A 79 7.50 4.20 21.20
CA GLY A 79 6.26 3.43 21.01
C GLY A 79 6.54 1.98 20.57
N ASN A 80 5.65 1.07 20.94
CA ASN A 80 5.73 -0.34 20.53
C ASN A 80 5.51 -0.49 19.02
N SER A 81 6.44 -1.16 18.34
CA SER A 81 6.27 -1.56 16.94
C SER A 81 5.19 -2.65 16.83
N GLY A 82 4.24 -2.49 15.91
CA GLY A 82 3.18 -3.48 15.64
C GLY A 82 1.87 -3.27 16.39
N ASP A 83 1.73 -2.20 17.18
CA ASP A 83 0.42 -1.79 17.68
C ASP A 83 -0.37 -1.10 16.56
N ASN A 84 -1.65 -1.49 16.37
CA ASN A 84 -2.60 -0.70 15.57
C ASN A 84 -2.74 0.76 16.07
N SER A 85 -2.20 1.06 17.26
CA SER A 85 -2.07 2.40 17.86
C SER A 85 -1.05 3.30 17.15
N GLY A 86 -0.04 2.76 16.46
CA GLY A 86 0.94 3.56 15.69
C GLY A 86 0.30 4.46 14.64
N VAL A 87 -0.80 3.98 14.04
CA VAL A 87 -1.66 4.74 13.11
C VAL A 87 -2.42 5.88 13.81
N MET A 88 -2.75 5.74 15.10
CA MET A 88 -3.38 6.80 15.89
C MET A 88 -2.38 7.83 16.42
N ALA A 89 -1.15 7.42 16.76
CA ALA A 89 -0.09 8.33 17.23
C ALA A 89 0.37 9.31 16.12
N ALA A 90 0.41 8.85 14.86
CA ALA A 90 0.72 9.69 13.71
C ALA A 90 -0.36 10.73 13.38
N LYS A 91 -1.59 10.58 13.93
CA LYS A 91 -2.68 11.56 13.75
C LYS A 91 -2.49 12.85 14.56
N SER A 92 -1.57 12.88 15.53
CA SER A 92 -1.37 14.02 16.44
C SER A 92 0.02 14.67 16.39
N VAL A 93 1.01 14.09 15.71
CA VAL A 93 2.38 14.63 15.66
C VAL A 93 2.89 14.64 14.22
N ASP A 94 2.36 15.54 13.41
CA ASP A 94 3.14 16.47 12.59
C ASP A 94 2.20 17.22 11.64
N LYS A 95 2.26 18.54 11.74
CA LYS A 95 1.37 19.49 11.08
C LYS A 95 1.90 19.76 9.67
N ILE A 96 2.10 18.70 8.89
CA ILE A 96 2.36 18.74 7.44
C ILE A 96 1.49 17.67 6.79
N SER A 97 0.21 17.66 7.14
CA SER A 97 -0.80 17.04 6.28
C SER A 97 -0.97 17.96 5.07
N ILE A 98 -0.27 17.65 3.98
CA ILE A 98 -0.82 18.00 2.68
C ILE A 98 -2.22 17.39 2.70
N ARG A 99 -3.22 18.27 2.79
CA ARG A 99 -4.62 17.93 2.60
C ARG A 99 -4.78 17.49 1.15
N TYR A 100 -4.34 16.28 0.84
CA TYR A 100 -4.87 15.53 -0.28
C TYR A 100 -6.26 15.14 0.18
N ASP A 101 -7.24 15.85 -0.37
CA ASP A 101 -8.66 15.81 -0.08
C ASP A 101 -9.13 14.42 0.38
N ASN A 102 -9.35 14.28 1.69
CA ASN A 102 -9.73 13.00 2.31
C ASN A 102 -11.25 12.79 2.24
N CYS A 103 -11.86 13.21 1.13
CA CYS A 103 -13.29 13.12 0.85
C CYS A 103 -13.66 11.89 0.01
N ALA A 104 -12.80 10.86 -0.04
CA ALA A 104 -13.29 9.52 -0.34
C ALA A 104 -14.09 9.06 0.89
N THR A 105 -15.39 8.83 0.70
CA THR A 105 -16.23 8.28 1.76
C THR A 105 -15.68 6.90 2.11
N LEU A 106 -14.90 6.80 3.19
CA LEU A 106 -14.20 5.57 3.57
C LEU A 106 -15.23 4.45 3.70
N ASN A 107 -14.99 3.34 3.00
CA ASN A 107 -15.85 2.17 3.08
C ASN A 107 -15.70 1.57 4.50
N PRO A 108 -16.75 1.54 5.33
CA PRO A 108 -16.65 1.02 6.69
C PRO A 108 -16.20 -0.45 6.75
N GLN A 109 -16.38 -1.21 5.66
CA GLN A 109 -16.00 -2.62 5.56
C GLN A 109 -14.51 -2.83 5.22
N ALA A 110 -13.80 -1.78 4.80
CA ALA A 110 -12.39 -1.89 4.43
C ALA A 110 -11.45 -2.07 5.64
N SER A 111 -11.94 -1.83 6.86
CA SER A 111 -11.23 -2.10 8.13
C SER A 111 -9.76 -1.65 8.08
N TRP A 112 -8.81 -2.58 8.15
CA TRP A 112 -7.36 -2.37 8.06
C TRP A 112 -6.92 -1.51 6.87
N TRP A 113 -7.53 -1.71 5.70
CA TRP A 113 -7.17 -1.00 4.48
C TRP A 113 -7.44 0.50 4.57
N ASN A 114 -8.39 0.93 5.41
CA ASN A 114 -8.68 2.35 5.66
C ASN A 114 -7.58 3.10 6.42
N HIS A 115 -6.56 2.42 6.94
CA HIS A 115 -5.47 3.08 7.66
C HIS A 115 -4.64 4.01 6.77
N THR A 116 -4.78 3.89 5.44
CA THR A 116 -4.04 4.70 4.47
C THR A 116 -4.95 4.97 3.27
N ARG A 117 -4.73 6.06 2.53
CA ARG A 117 -5.46 6.32 1.28
C ARG A 117 -5.24 5.23 0.22
N TYR A 118 -4.02 4.69 0.14
CA TYR A 118 -3.65 3.67 -0.84
C TYR A 118 -4.38 2.35 -0.59
N GLY A 119 -4.46 1.96 0.68
CA GLY A 119 -5.22 0.78 1.10
C GLY A 119 -6.73 0.93 0.83
N ALA A 120 -7.32 2.09 1.11
CA ALA A 120 -8.72 2.33 0.83
C ALA A 120 -9.04 2.20 -0.68
N GLU A 121 -8.23 2.82 -1.54
CA GLU A 121 -8.38 2.71 -2.99
C GLU A 121 -8.13 1.28 -3.49
N PHE A 122 -7.10 0.61 -2.96
CA PHE A 122 -6.84 -0.80 -3.24
C PHE A 122 -8.05 -1.67 -2.90
N TYR A 123 -8.68 -1.45 -1.74
CA TYR A 123 -9.86 -2.21 -1.32
C TYR A 123 -11.07 -1.96 -2.22
N ASP A 124 -11.30 -0.72 -2.65
CA ASP A 124 -12.37 -0.41 -3.59
C ASP A 124 -12.16 -1.11 -4.95
N LEU A 125 -10.90 -1.16 -5.44
CA LEU A 125 -10.56 -1.94 -6.62
C LEU A 125 -10.74 -3.45 -6.38
N LEU A 126 -10.35 -3.97 -5.22
CA LEU A 126 -10.61 -5.38 -4.87
C LEU A 126 -12.09 -5.72 -4.93
N LEU A 127 -12.96 -4.82 -4.44
CA LEU A 127 -14.40 -4.99 -4.52
C LEU A 127 -14.91 -4.87 -5.94
N LEU A 128 -14.42 -3.93 -6.75
CA LEU A 128 -14.81 -3.80 -8.16
C LEU A 128 -14.53 -5.09 -8.95
N PHE A 129 -13.32 -5.64 -8.79
CA PHE A 129 -12.91 -6.89 -9.42
C PHE A 129 -13.37 -8.16 -8.68
N GLY A 130 -13.97 -8.02 -7.50
CA GLY A 130 -14.52 -9.13 -6.69
C GLY A 130 -16.03 -9.28 -6.81
N ALA A 131 -16.74 -8.16 -7.00
CA ALA A 131 -18.17 -8.10 -7.29
C ALA A 131 -18.46 -8.37 -8.78
N GLY A 132 -17.45 -8.23 -9.65
CA GLY A 132 -17.48 -8.73 -11.03
C GLY A 132 -17.36 -10.25 -11.09
N GLY A 133 -18.38 -10.97 -10.61
CA GLY A 133 -18.51 -12.40 -10.88
C GLY A 133 -18.53 -12.62 -12.38
N ARG A 134 -17.50 -13.32 -12.90
CA ARG A 134 -17.55 -13.93 -14.24
C ARG A 134 -18.76 -14.88 -14.25
N GLN A 135 -19.84 -14.43 -14.86
CA GLN A 135 -20.91 -15.31 -15.32
C GLN A 135 -20.44 -15.90 -16.66
N LEU A 136 -19.94 -17.14 -16.62
CA LEU A 136 -19.89 -18.03 -17.78
C LEU A 136 -21.04 -19.03 -17.66
#